data_AF-A0A5B7GL39-F1
#
_entry.id   AF-A0A5B7GL39-F1
#
_cell.length_a   1.000
_cell.length_b   1.000
_cell.length_c   1.000
_cell.angle_alpha   90.00
_cell.angle_beta   90.00
_cell.angle_gamma   90.00
#
_symmetry.space_group_name_H-M   'P 1'
#
loop_
_entity.id
_entity.type
_entity.pdbx_description
1 polymer ?
#
loop_
_entity_poly.entity_id
_entity_poly.type
_entity_poly.pdbx_seq_one_letter_code
_entity_poly.pdbx_strand_id
1 'polypeptide(L)'
;MEKKSSIAHIKEPFLRRLLQEKPYVMVHPSKNITGNARFYGFCIDLLDHVAGMVGFNYEVELEFDGRYGNYNQTTGEWDGMVRHVMAKVLMPRP
;
A
#
# COMPACT_ATOMS: atom_id res chain seq x y z
N MET A 1 23.49 34.33 -1.63
CA MET A 1 24.18 33.09 -1.25
C MET A 1 23.16 32.17 -0.61
N GLU A 2 23.02 31.00 -1.20
CA GLU A 2 21.99 29.99 -0.96
C GLU A 2 21.98 29.43 0.46
N LYS A 3 20.78 29.31 1.04
CA LYS A 3 20.43 28.19 1.92
C LYS A 3 19.28 27.44 1.26
N LYS A 4 19.60 26.61 0.27
CA LYS A 4 18.78 25.46 -0.12
C LYS A 4 19.23 24.27 0.74
N SER A 5 18.33 23.32 0.97
CA SER A 5 18.58 22.00 1.60
C SER A 5 18.71 22.03 3.13
N SER A 6 18.10 21.16 3.93
CA SER A 6 17.31 19.93 3.77
C SER A 6 16.60 19.77 5.12
N ILE A 7 15.32 19.48 5.22
CA ILE A 7 14.78 18.14 5.37
C ILE A 7 13.31 18.33 4.99
N ALA A 8 12.97 17.84 3.80
CA ALA A 8 11.59 17.75 3.37
C ALA A 8 10.79 17.08 4.48
N HIS A 9 9.59 17.60 4.74
CA HIS A 9 8.51 16.88 5.38
C HIS A 9 8.59 15.41 4.95
N ILE A 10 8.99 14.52 5.86
CA ILE A 10 8.85 13.09 5.62
C ILE A 10 7.34 12.88 5.64
N LYS A 11 6.71 13.04 4.47
CA LYS A 11 5.33 12.64 4.28
C LYS A 11 5.33 11.14 4.52
N GLU A 12 4.76 10.73 5.64
CA GLU A 12 4.58 9.32 5.99
C GLU A 12 4.12 8.54 4.76
N PRO A 13 4.80 7.44 4.40
CA PRO A 13 4.49 6.72 3.19
C PRO A 13 3.05 6.22 3.26
N PHE A 14 2.32 6.34 2.16
CA PHE A 14 0.99 5.77 2.08
C PHE A 14 1.10 4.24 2.11
N LEU A 15 0.75 3.63 3.24
CA LEU A 15 0.67 2.18 3.35
C LEU A 15 -0.46 1.65 2.45
N ARG A 16 -0.09 0.92 1.40
CA ARG A 16 -0.98 0.29 0.43
C ARG A 16 -1.00 -1.21 0.65
N ARG A 17 -2.19 -1.73 0.93
CA ARG A 17 -2.40 -3.17 1.12
C ARG A 17 -2.84 -3.80 -0.19
N LEU A 18 -2.16 -4.86 -0.60
CA LEU A 18 -2.39 -5.54 -1.87
C LEU A 18 -2.61 -7.04 -1.64
N LEU A 19 -3.46 -7.65 -2.46
CA LEU A 19 -3.58 -9.10 -2.52
C LEU A 19 -2.56 -9.67 -3.48
N GLN A 20 -1.95 -10.80 -3.10
CA GLN A 20 -1.05 -11.52 -3.97
C GLN A 20 -1.86 -12.27 -5.04
N GLU A 21 -1.85 -11.76 -6.27
CA GLU A 21 -2.57 -12.33 -7.39
C GLU A 21 -1.73 -12.23 -8.66
N LYS A 22 -1.47 -13.36 -9.32
CA LYS A 22 -0.72 -13.39 -10.58
C LYS A 22 -1.65 -12.94 -11.72
N PRO A 23 -1.23 -12.04 -12.62
CA PRO A 23 0.10 -11.41 -12.75
C PRO A 23 0.19 -9.98 -12.16
N TYR A 24 -0.75 -9.59 -11.32
CA TYR A 24 -0.93 -8.22 -10.84
C TYR A 24 0.03 -7.84 -9.71
N VAL A 25 0.17 -8.72 -8.70
CA VAL A 25 1.03 -8.54 -7.53
C VAL A 25 1.60 -9.88 -7.12
N MET A 26 2.92 -9.98 -7.14
CA MET A 26 3.68 -11.19 -6.88
C MET A 26 4.84 -10.88 -5.94
N VAL A 27 5.24 -11.88 -5.14
CA VAL A 27 6.34 -11.74 -4.18
C VAL A 27 7.56 -12.48 -4.70
N HIS A 28 8.73 -11.85 -4.63
CA HIS A 28 9.97 -12.49 -4.98
C HIS A 28 10.27 -13.62 -3.97
N PRO A 29 10.66 -14.83 -4.41
CA PRO A 29 10.97 -15.94 -3.49
C PRO A 29 12.25 -15.71 -2.64
N SER A 30 13.00 -14.64 -2.91
CA SER A 30 14.27 -14.37 -2.25
C SER A 30 14.05 -13.56 -0.98
N LYS A 31 14.64 -14.02 0.13
CA LYS A 31 14.56 -13.34 1.43
C LYS A 31 15.52 -12.16 1.59
N ASN A 32 16.43 -11.96 0.63
CA ASN A 32 17.45 -10.92 0.69
C ASN A 32 16.96 -9.55 0.17
N ILE A 33 15.73 -9.49 -0.33
CA ILE A 33 15.12 -8.26 -0.84
C ILE A 33 14.24 -7.68 0.27
N THR A 34 14.27 -6.37 0.48
CA THR A 34 13.51 -5.69 1.55
C THR A 34 12.61 -4.59 0.97
N GLY A 35 11.64 -4.14 1.78
CA GLY A 35 10.70 -3.08 1.38
C GLY A 35 9.85 -3.45 0.16
N ASN A 36 9.56 -2.45 -0.68
CA ASN A 36 8.74 -2.58 -1.89
C ASN A 36 9.38 -3.46 -2.97
N ALA A 37 10.71 -3.56 -3.01
CA ALA A 37 11.43 -4.35 -4.02
C ALA A 37 11.12 -5.85 -3.96
N ARG A 38 10.52 -6.32 -2.85
CA ARG A 38 10.03 -7.70 -2.71
C ARG A 38 8.82 -8.00 -3.59
N PHE A 39 8.10 -6.96 -4.04
CA PHE A 39 6.87 -7.08 -4.81
C PHE A 39 7.12 -6.72 -6.27
N TYR A 40 6.49 -7.45 -7.18
CA TYR A 40 6.54 -7.19 -8.62
C TYR A 40 5.22 -7.56 -9.29
N GLY A 41 4.97 -7.03 -10.49
CA GLY A 41 3.75 -7.26 -11.25
C GLY A 41 3.10 -5.96 -11.69
N PHE A 42 2.06 -6.07 -12.50
CA PHE A 42 1.45 -4.92 -13.17
C PHE A 42 1.03 -3.79 -12.21
N CYS A 43 0.44 -4.12 -11.05
CA CYS A 43 -0.01 -3.13 -10.10
C CYS A 43 1.15 -2.41 -9.39
N ILE A 44 2.30 -3.08 -9.24
CA ILE A 44 3.50 -2.46 -8.66
C ILE A 44 4.08 -1.45 -9.65
N ASP A 45 4.22 -1.84 -10.92
CA ASP A 45 4.73 -0.96 -11.98
C ASP A 45 3.85 0.29 -12.15
N LEU A 46 2.51 0.11 -12.08
CA LEU A 46 1.56 1.21 -12.13
C LEU A 46 1.70 2.15 -10.92
N LEU A 47 1.84 1.59 -9.71
CA LEU A 47 2.02 2.40 -8.50
C LEU A 47 3.31 3.20 -8.54
N ASP A 48 4.41 2.61 -9.02
CA ASP A 48 5.68 3.31 -9.20
C ASP A 48 5.54 4.46 -10.21
N HIS A 49 4.82 4.24 -11.32
CA HIS A 49 4.56 5.29 -12.31
C HIS A 49 3.76 6.45 -11.72
N VAL A 50 2.67 6.15 -11.02
CA VAL A 50 1.79 7.16 -10.42
C VAL A 50 2.51 7.90 -9.28
N ALA A 51 3.30 7.19 -8.47
CA ALA A 51 4.13 7.76 -7.42
C ALA A 51 5.17 8.72 -8.00
N GLY A 52 5.84 8.35 -9.09
CA GLY A 52 6.78 9.21 -9.81
C GLY A 52 6.12 10.45 -10.43
N MET A 53 4.91 10.31 -10.97
CA MET A 53 4.16 11.45 -11.54
C MET A 53 3.67 12.45 -10.49
N VAL A 54 3.19 11.97 -9.34
CA VAL A 54 2.55 12.81 -8.30
C VAL A 54 3.54 13.23 -7.20
N GLY A 55 4.63 12.50 -7.01
CA GLY A 55 5.64 12.76 -5.99
C GLY A 55 5.24 12.33 -4.57
N PHE A 56 4.59 11.17 -4.43
CA PHE A 56 4.34 10.55 -3.12
C PHE A 56 5.17 9.29 -2.94
N ASN A 57 5.42 8.95 -1.67
CA ASN A 57 6.02 7.67 -1.29
C ASN A 57 4.94 6.71 -0.82
N TYR A 58 5.13 5.42 -1.06
CA TYR A 58 4.23 4.36 -0.62
C TYR A 58 5.02 3.17 -0.08
N GLU A 59 4.39 2.40 0.77
CA GLU A 59 4.90 1.11 1.23
C GLU A 59 3.84 0.04 0.96
N VAL A 60 4.28 -1.11 0.44
CA VAL A 60 3.39 -2.24 0.15
C VAL A 60 3.39 -3.23 1.29
N GLU A 61 2.20 -3.58 1.74
CA GLU A 61 1.92 -4.66 2.68
C GLU A 61 1.00 -5.68 2.00
N LEU A 62 1.24 -6.97 2.21
CA LEU A 62 0.32 -8.00 1.73
C LEU A 62 -0.86 -8.13 2.68
N GLU A 63 -2.05 -8.29 2.11
CA GLU A 63 -3.19 -8.70 2.91
C GLU A 63 -3.00 -10.13 3.43
N PHE A 64 -3.06 -10.29 4.75
CA PHE A 64 -2.76 -11.56 5.41
C PHE A 64 -3.88 -12.58 5.21
N ASP A 65 -5.13 -12.12 5.18
CA ASP A 65 -6.31 -12.99 5.14
C ASP A 65 -6.67 -13.44 3.71
N GLY A 66 -6.04 -12.87 2.68
CA GLY A 66 -6.34 -13.20 1.28
C GLY A 66 -7.76 -12.79 0.83
N ARG A 67 -8.50 -12.03 1.66
CA ARG A 67 -9.89 -11.66 1.41
C ARG A 67 -9.98 -10.23 0.89
N TYR A 68 -10.73 -10.07 -0.21
CA TYR A 68 -11.12 -8.77 -0.71
C TYR A 68 -12.01 -8.03 0.29
N GLY A 69 -13.05 -8.71 0.77
CA GLY A 69 -13.98 -8.20 1.78
C GLY A 69 -15.35 -8.81 1.60
N ASN A 70 -15.82 -9.50 2.63
CA ASN A 70 -17.16 -10.05 2.74
C ASN A 70 -17.94 -9.24 3.76
N TYR A 71 -19.17 -8.91 3.42
CA TYR A 71 -20.08 -8.22 4.32
C TYR A 71 -20.74 -9.23 5.27
N ASN A 72 -20.54 -9.04 6.57
CA ASN A 72 -21.23 -9.80 7.58
C ASN A 72 -22.58 -9.11 7.88
N GLN A 73 -23.68 -9.71 7.41
CA GLN A 73 -25.03 -9.18 7.62
C GLN A 73 -25.48 -9.15 9.09
N THR A 74 -24.87 -10.00 9.95
CA THR A 74 -25.20 -10.10 11.37
C THR A 74 -24.50 -9.01 12.18
N THR A 75 -23.23 -8.74 11.89
CA THR A 75 -22.46 -7.70 12.60
C THR A 75 -22.52 -6.33 11.93
N GLY A 76 -22.94 -6.27 10.66
CA GLY A 76 -22.94 -5.06 9.86
C GLY A 76 -21.54 -4.60 9.42
N GLU A 77 -20.53 -5.46 9.55
CA GLU A 77 -19.13 -5.12 9.28
C GLU A 77 -18.63 -5.77 7.98
N TRP A 78 -17.76 -5.06 7.28
CA TRP A 78 -16.94 -5.62 6.21
C TRP A 78 -15.66 -6.22 6.80
N ASP A 79 -15.20 -7.35 6.25
CA ASP A 79 -13.87 -7.90 6.51
C ASP A 79 -12.86 -7.56 5.38
N GLY A 80 -11.64 -8.10 5.46
CA GLY A 80 -10.62 -8.01 4.41
C GLY A 80 -10.18 -6.59 4.06
N MET A 81 -9.71 -6.41 2.82
CA MET A 81 -9.23 -5.11 2.33
C MET A 81 -10.27 -3.99 2.44
N VAL A 82 -11.57 -4.30 2.25
CA VAL A 82 -12.65 -3.30 2.38
C VAL A 82 -12.67 -2.71 3.79
N ARG A 83 -12.55 -3.54 4.84
CA ARG A 83 -12.47 -3.07 6.22
C ARG A 83 -11.30 -2.10 6.42
N HIS A 84 -10.15 -2.41 5.85
CA HIS A 84 -8.94 -1.61 5.99
C HIS A 84 -9.06 -0.24 5.31
N VAL A 85 -9.70 -0.19 4.14
CA VAL A 85 -10.01 1.08 3.47
C VAL A 85 -10.97 1.91 4.31
N MET A 86 -12.06 1.32 4.80
CA MET A 86 -13.04 2.02 5.63
C MET A 86 -12.44 2.55 6.93
N ALA A 87 -11.63 1.73 7.62
CA ALA A 87 -10.97 2.13 8.86
C ALA A 87 -10.02 3.34 8.65
N LYS A 88 -9.26 3.35 7.55
CA LYS A 88 -8.37 4.49 7.23
C LYS A 88 -9.12 5.74 6.79
N VAL A 89 -10.30 5.61 6.19
CA VAL A 89 -11.16 6.75 5.83
C VAL A 89 -11.84 7.35 7.07
N LEU A 90 -12.18 6.51 8.05
CA LEU A 90 -12.85 6.93 9.28
C LEU A 90 -11.89 7.47 10.36
N MET A 91 -10.58 7.28 10.22
CA MET A 91 -9.60 7.91 11.08
C MET A 91 -9.16 9.27 10.49
N PRO A 92 -9.53 10.41 11.10
CA PRO A 92 -8.93 11.68 10.72
C PRO A 92 -7.42 11.59 10.98
N ARG A 93 -6.62 11.97 9.98
CA ARG A 93 -5.18 12.09 10.18
C ARG A 93 -4.91 13.19 11.20
N PRO A 94 -4.00 13.01 12.17
CA PRO A 94 -3.54 14.08 13.04
C PRO A 94 -2.82 15.18 12.24
#